data_AF-A0A2M9MCQ5-F1
#
_entry.id   AF-A0A2M9MCQ5-F1
#
_cell.length_a   1.000
_cell.length_b   1.000
_cell.length_c   1.000
_cell.angle_alpha   90.00
_cell.angle_beta   90.00
_cell.angle_gamma   90.00
#
_symmetry.space_group_name_H-M   'P 1'
#
loop_
_entity.id
_entity.type
_entity.pdbx_description
1 polymer ?
#
loop_
_entity_poly.entity_id
_entity_poly.type
_entity_poly.pdbx_seq_one_letter_code
_entity_poly.pdbx_strand_id
1 'polypeptide(L)'
;MTHPVTDRTPGAPAHYKLRYPGSWWYLDLDPSTRDASIRRRIEHQARGVPQLSRERLDGLIRTTRHTAREAHARGALQAAGMVAFPGGDSMLSATSVVVRMPVPDDQSADLAEVLFGAGMQADGPQSSGYPPREVELLELPEVGPVGRIASIEDIDYKGTPVRTALLHTLFPIPGRREYLVVSSSTPNVELKDQFFEVFDAIAGTLRFVKVQSKGTAAPAAQGPQGMDENGK
;
A
#
# COMPACT_ATOMS: atom_id res chain seq x y z
N MET A 1 0.34 -38.80 -23.20
CA MET A 1 1.54 -37.97 -22.90
C MET A 1 1.05 -36.79 -22.08
N THR A 2 1.23 -36.86 -20.77
CA THR A 2 0.68 -35.90 -19.82
C THR A 2 1.86 -35.11 -19.27
N HIS A 3 1.92 -33.81 -19.57
CA HIS A 3 2.96 -32.95 -19.00
C HIS A 3 2.74 -32.84 -17.49
N PRO A 4 3.80 -32.93 -16.67
CA PRO A 4 3.67 -32.64 -15.26
C PRO A 4 3.41 -31.13 -15.13
N VAL A 5 2.26 -30.79 -14.53
CA VAL A 5 2.06 -29.46 -13.94
C VAL A 5 3.15 -29.32 -12.89
N THR A 6 4.14 -28.48 -13.15
CA THR A 6 5.18 -28.11 -12.19
C THR A 6 4.51 -27.67 -10.90
N ASP A 7 4.71 -28.46 -9.85
CA ASP A 7 4.26 -28.21 -8.50
C ASP A 7 4.69 -26.80 -8.08
N ARG A 8 3.70 -25.94 -7.87
CA ARG A 8 3.87 -24.51 -7.58
C ARG A 8 4.29 -24.43 -6.13
N THR A 9 5.57 -24.18 -5.86
CA THR A 9 6.09 -24.09 -4.48
C THR A 9 5.26 -23.08 -3.67
N PRO A 10 4.68 -23.45 -2.51
CA PRO A 10 3.84 -22.57 -1.70
C PRO A 10 4.57 -21.27 -1.35
N GLY A 11 4.05 -20.15 -1.84
CA GLY A 11 4.66 -18.83 -1.70
C GLY A 11 4.74 -18.40 -0.24
N ALA A 12 5.98 -18.24 0.25
CA ALA A 12 6.30 -17.62 1.53
C ALA A 12 5.42 -16.37 1.79
N PRO A 13 5.10 -16.04 3.05
CA PRO A 13 4.37 -14.80 3.36
C PRO A 13 5.02 -13.64 2.62
N ALA A 14 4.21 -12.86 1.91
CA ALA A 14 4.68 -11.71 1.17
C ALA A 14 5.11 -10.62 2.15
N HIS A 15 6.34 -10.74 2.64
CA HIS A 15 7.06 -9.66 3.25
C HIS A 15 7.40 -8.68 2.14
N TYR A 16 7.16 -7.41 2.39
CA TYR A 16 7.48 -6.35 1.43
C TYR A 16 8.29 -5.27 2.13
N LYS A 17 9.02 -4.52 1.33
CA LYS A 17 9.62 -3.24 1.72
C LYS A 17 8.96 -2.16 0.89
N LEU A 18 8.64 -1.04 1.52
CA LEU A 18 8.14 0.17 0.89
C LEU A 18 8.80 1.35 1.57
N ARG A 19 9.27 2.33 0.79
CA ARG A 19 9.95 3.52 1.31
C ARG A 19 9.07 4.74 1.09
N TYR A 20 9.16 5.66 2.04
CA TYR A 20 8.52 6.96 1.94
C TYR A 20 9.57 8.08 1.92
N PRO A 21 9.26 9.24 1.31
CA PRO A 21 10.10 10.43 1.44
C PRO A 21 10.31 10.81 2.91
N GLY A 22 11.42 11.49 3.23
CA GLY A 22 11.76 11.85 4.62
C GLY A 22 10.75 12.79 5.31
N SER A 23 9.92 13.49 4.54
CA SER A 23 8.83 14.32 5.05
C SER A 23 7.60 13.54 5.51
N TRP A 24 7.51 12.25 5.17
CA TRP A 24 6.42 11.37 5.55
C TRP A 24 6.73 10.66 6.87
N TRP A 25 5.68 10.21 7.55
CA TRP A 25 5.81 9.39 8.74
C TRP A 25 4.77 8.28 8.76
N TYR A 26 5.13 7.19 9.43
CA TYR A 26 4.21 6.09 9.67
C TYR A 26 3.10 6.52 10.64
N LEU A 27 1.86 6.25 10.26
CA LEU A 27 0.71 6.36 11.13
C LEU A 27 0.62 5.10 11.97
N ASP A 28 0.56 5.28 13.28
CA ASP A 28 0.28 4.20 14.21
C ASP A 28 -1.16 3.70 13.98
N LEU A 29 -1.31 2.39 13.75
CA LEU A 29 -2.58 1.73 13.46
C LEU A 29 -3.13 0.95 14.67
N ASP A 30 -2.35 0.80 15.74
CA ASP A 30 -2.78 0.08 16.94
C ASP A 30 -3.90 0.89 17.64
N PRO A 31 -5.11 0.32 17.82
CA PRO A 31 -6.22 1.03 18.45
C PRO A 31 -5.91 1.59 19.84
N SER A 32 -4.99 0.99 20.57
CA SER A 32 -4.62 1.39 21.93
C SER A 32 -3.69 2.60 21.99
N THR A 33 -2.87 2.83 20.95
CA THR A 33 -1.84 3.89 20.94
C THR A 33 -2.02 4.94 19.85
N ARG A 34 -2.72 4.62 18.75
CA ARG A 34 -2.83 5.48 17.55
C ARG A 34 -3.21 6.92 17.83
N ASP A 35 -4.21 7.14 18.68
CA ASP A 35 -4.77 8.47 18.92
C ASP A 35 -3.77 9.39 19.64
N ALA A 36 -3.00 8.83 20.58
CA ALA A 36 -1.97 9.56 21.31
C ALA A 36 -0.73 9.79 20.44
N SER A 37 -0.30 8.78 19.69
CA SER A 37 0.82 8.86 18.74
C SER A 37 0.59 9.93 17.67
N ILE A 38 -0.60 9.95 17.05
CA ILE A 38 -0.98 10.92 16.02
C ILE A 38 -0.99 12.34 16.58
N ARG A 39 -1.62 12.56 17.73
CA ARG A 39 -1.66 13.87 18.39
C ARG A 39 -0.26 14.41 18.65
N ARG A 40 0.59 13.61 19.31
CA ARG A 40 1.97 13.99 19.64
C ARG A 40 2.76 14.38 18.39
N ARG A 41 2.60 13.62 17.30
CA ARG A 41 3.30 13.88 16.03
C ARG A 41 2.88 15.19 15.40
N ILE A 42 1.57 15.41 15.27
CA ILE A 42 1.02 16.62 14.65
C ILE A 42 1.33 17.86 15.49
N GLU A 43 1.19 17.78 16.81
CA GLU A 43 1.56 18.87 17.72
C GLU A 43 3.06 19.20 17.63
N HIS A 44 3.92 18.18 17.47
CA HIS A 44 5.35 18.41 17.29
C HIS A 44 5.65 19.17 15.98
N GLN A 45 5.00 18.81 14.87
CA GLN A 45 5.17 19.52 13.60
C GLN A 45 4.64 20.96 13.65
N ALA A 46 3.52 21.16 14.34
CA ALA A 46 2.91 22.48 14.49
C ALA A 46 3.79 23.49 15.24
N ARG A 47 4.73 23.04 16.09
CA ARG A 47 5.67 23.94 16.79
C ARG A 47 6.53 24.75 15.82
N GLY A 48 6.76 24.26 14.60
CA GLY A 48 7.48 24.98 13.55
C GLY A 48 6.62 25.96 12.75
N VAL A 49 5.32 26.10 13.07
CA VAL A 49 4.35 26.89 12.29
C VAL A 49 3.54 27.79 13.23
N PRO A 50 4.11 28.92 13.71
CA PRO A 50 3.48 29.78 14.72
C PRO A 50 2.10 30.32 14.32
N GLN A 51 1.85 30.49 13.03
CA GLN A 51 0.58 30.96 12.46
C GLN A 51 -0.53 29.91 12.42
N LEU A 52 -0.26 28.65 12.76
CA LEU A 52 -1.28 27.60 12.75
C LEU A 52 -2.24 27.78 13.92
N SER A 53 -3.50 28.09 13.63
CA SER A 53 -4.52 28.21 14.67
C SER A 53 -4.77 26.88 15.38
N ARG A 54 -5.14 26.95 16.67
CA ARG A 54 -5.48 25.78 17.48
C ARG A 54 -6.63 24.97 16.87
N GLU A 55 -7.61 25.65 16.28
CA GLU A 55 -8.75 25.00 15.62
C GLU A 55 -8.31 24.16 14.41
N ARG A 56 -7.41 24.71 13.57
CA ARG A 56 -6.85 23.97 12.43
C ARG A 56 -6.02 22.77 12.89
N LEU A 57 -5.22 22.96 13.94
CA LEU A 57 -4.45 21.89 14.54
C LEU A 57 -5.35 20.74 15.04
N ASP A 58 -6.40 21.06 15.79
CA ASP A 58 -7.35 20.07 16.30
C ASP A 58 -8.12 19.40 15.16
N GLY A 59 -8.47 20.14 14.11
CA GLY A 59 -9.06 19.61 12.88
C GLY A 59 -8.17 18.56 12.22
N LEU A 60 -6.89 18.88 12.03
CA LEU A 60 -5.92 17.97 11.45
C LEU A 60 -5.78 16.69 12.28
N ILE A 61 -5.64 16.82 13.61
CA ILE A 61 -5.56 15.66 14.51
C ILE A 61 -6.80 14.78 14.36
N ARG A 62 -8.01 15.36 14.30
CA ARG A 62 -9.25 14.60 14.12
C ARG A 62 -9.28 13.86 12.78
N THR A 63 -8.89 14.53 11.69
CA THR A 63 -8.91 13.93 10.35
C THR A 63 -7.89 12.80 10.25
N THR A 64 -6.65 13.00 10.69
CA THR A 64 -5.62 11.94 10.67
C THR A 64 -6.00 10.74 11.52
N ARG A 65 -6.62 10.95 12.69
CA ARG A 65 -7.15 9.85 13.52
C ARG A 65 -8.25 9.08 12.82
N HIS A 66 -9.16 9.78 12.13
CA HIS A 66 -10.21 9.12 11.36
C HIS A 66 -9.62 8.26 10.25
N THR A 67 -8.66 8.80 9.48
CA THR A 67 -7.93 8.06 8.45
C THR A 67 -7.23 6.81 9.00
N ALA A 68 -6.55 6.91 10.15
CA ALA A 68 -5.92 5.74 10.78
C ALA A 68 -6.93 4.67 11.24
N ARG A 69 -8.11 5.10 11.72
CA ARG A 69 -9.19 4.17 12.10
C ARG A 69 -9.77 3.45 10.89
N GLU A 70 -10.03 4.17 9.81
CA GLU A 70 -10.50 3.59 8.54
C GLU A 70 -9.47 2.62 7.96
N ALA A 71 -8.20 2.99 7.95
CA ALA A 71 -7.11 2.12 7.52
C ALA A 71 -7.07 0.83 8.36
N HIS A 72 -7.12 0.95 9.70
CA HIS A 72 -7.15 -0.21 10.59
C HIS A 72 -8.38 -1.10 10.35
N ALA A 73 -9.57 -0.51 10.24
CA ALA A 73 -10.82 -1.24 9.98
C ALA A 73 -10.79 -2.00 8.65
N ARG A 74 -10.05 -1.50 7.66
CA ARG A 74 -9.83 -2.15 6.36
C ARG A 74 -8.66 -3.15 6.37
N GLY A 75 -8.09 -3.45 7.54
CA GLY A 75 -6.96 -4.38 7.67
C GLY A 75 -5.66 -3.88 7.06
N ALA A 76 -5.43 -2.56 7.06
CA ALA A 76 -4.19 -1.98 6.57
C ALA A 76 -2.97 -2.56 7.27
N LEU A 77 -2.01 -2.99 6.47
CA LEU A 77 -0.72 -3.50 6.92
C LEU A 77 0.23 -2.38 7.33
N GLN A 78 0.05 -1.21 6.72
CA GLN A 78 0.89 -0.04 6.93
C GLN A 78 0.12 1.21 6.48
N ALA A 79 0.30 2.31 7.19
CA ALA A 79 -0.14 3.62 6.75
C ALA A 79 0.97 4.64 6.99
N ALA A 80 1.11 5.59 6.08
CA ALA A 80 2.00 6.74 6.23
C ALA A 80 1.32 7.98 5.67
N GLY A 81 1.75 9.15 6.13
CA GLY A 81 1.19 10.39 5.66
C GLY A 81 2.17 11.52 5.78
N MET A 82 1.82 12.62 5.12
CA MET A 82 2.55 13.87 5.18
C MET A 82 1.58 15.02 5.38
N VAL A 83 2.04 16.05 6.08
CA VAL A 83 1.37 17.34 6.24
C VAL A 83 2.45 18.40 6.23
N ALA A 84 2.24 19.44 5.42
CA ALA A 84 3.11 20.60 5.35
C ALA A 84 2.30 21.89 5.26
N PHE A 85 2.90 22.97 5.76
CA PHE A 85 2.33 24.32 5.77
C PHE A 85 3.30 25.24 5.02
N PRO A 86 3.27 25.26 3.67
CA PRO A 86 4.22 26.04 2.87
C PRO A 86 4.10 27.56 3.08
N GLY A 87 3.01 28.04 3.69
CA GLY A 87 2.81 29.45 4.04
C GLY A 87 1.34 29.86 3.91
N GLY A 88 0.96 30.94 4.60
CA GLY A 88 -0.41 31.45 4.61
C GLY A 88 -1.43 30.43 5.09
N ASP A 89 -2.54 30.31 4.35
CA ASP A 89 -3.63 29.39 4.63
C ASP A 89 -3.51 28.03 3.91
N SER A 90 -2.43 27.83 3.14
CA SER A 90 -2.23 26.61 2.37
C SER A 90 -1.72 25.47 3.25
N MET A 91 -2.40 24.32 3.17
CA MET A 91 -1.97 23.07 3.77
C MET A 91 -1.83 22.03 2.66
N LEU A 92 -0.69 21.34 2.64
CA LEU A 92 -0.49 20.16 1.82
C LEU A 92 -0.64 18.94 2.70
N SER A 93 -1.41 17.95 2.26
CA SER A 93 -1.48 16.66 2.93
C SER A 93 -1.64 15.52 1.95
N ALA A 94 -1.08 14.37 2.31
CA ALA A 94 -1.32 13.13 1.60
C ALA A 94 -1.23 11.95 2.58
N THR A 95 -1.93 10.87 2.23
CA THR A 95 -1.86 9.60 2.96
C THR A 95 -1.59 8.48 1.96
N SER A 96 -0.84 7.47 2.39
CA SER A 96 -0.66 6.20 1.69
C SER A 96 -0.97 5.08 2.66
N VAL A 97 -1.80 4.14 2.22
CA VAL A 97 -2.23 2.97 2.99
C VAL A 97 -1.94 1.72 2.17
N VAL A 98 -1.35 0.71 2.80
CA VAL A 98 -1.09 -0.58 2.18
C VAL A 98 -2.08 -1.60 2.72
N VAL A 99 -2.86 -2.21 1.84
CA VAL A 99 -3.83 -3.27 2.17
C VAL A 99 -3.57 -4.51 1.32
N ARG A 100 -4.04 -5.66 1.77
CA ARG A 100 -4.16 -6.86 0.93
C ARG A 100 -5.56 -6.96 0.38
N MET A 101 -5.65 -7.28 -0.90
CA MET A 101 -6.90 -7.52 -1.60
C MET A 101 -6.90 -8.98 -2.11
N PRO A 102 -7.56 -9.90 -1.40
CA PRO A 102 -7.76 -11.24 -1.92
C PRO A 102 -8.73 -11.21 -3.11
N VAL A 103 -8.45 -12.03 -4.12
CA VAL A 103 -9.35 -12.24 -5.26
C VAL A 103 -10.20 -13.48 -4.98
N PRO A 104 -11.54 -13.37 -4.99
CA PRO A 104 -12.43 -14.53 -4.86
C PRO A 104 -12.12 -15.63 -5.88
N ASP A 105 -12.38 -16.89 -5.52
CA ASP A 105 -12.06 -18.04 -6.38
C ASP A 105 -12.88 -18.10 -7.67
N ASP A 106 -14.05 -17.47 -7.69
CA ASP A 106 -14.94 -17.34 -8.83
C ASP A 106 -14.58 -16.18 -9.78
N GLN A 107 -13.55 -15.38 -9.44
CA GLN A 107 -13.10 -14.24 -10.24
C GLN A 107 -11.72 -14.50 -10.85
N SER A 108 -11.43 -13.85 -11.98
CA SER A 108 -10.08 -13.87 -12.55
C SER A 108 -9.12 -13.09 -11.66
N ALA A 109 -7.99 -13.71 -11.32
CA ALA A 109 -6.88 -13.05 -10.65
C ALA A 109 -5.85 -12.53 -11.67
N ASP A 110 -6.18 -12.54 -12.97
CA ASP A 110 -5.38 -11.89 -14.00
C ASP A 110 -5.43 -10.37 -13.81
N LEU A 111 -4.27 -9.72 -13.86
CA LEU A 111 -4.16 -8.30 -13.57
C LEU A 111 -4.89 -7.45 -14.62
N ALA A 112 -4.84 -7.81 -15.90
CA ALA A 112 -5.51 -7.04 -16.95
C ALA A 112 -7.04 -7.13 -16.79
N GLU A 113 -7.57 -8.30 -16.43
CA GLU A 113 -9.00 -8.47 -16.15
C GLU A 113 -9.46 -7.69 -14.92
N VAL A 114 -8.68 -7.70 -13.83
CA VAL A 114 -8.96 -6.92 -12.62
C VAL A 114 -8.99 -5.43 -12.92
N LEU A 115 -8.00 -4.95 -13.69
CA LEU A 115 -7.92 -3.55 -14.11
C LEU A 115 -9.09 -3.16 -15.02
N PHE A 116 -9.44 -4.02 -15.98
CA PHE A 116 -10.58 -3.81 -16.87
C PHE A 116 -11.89 -3.68 -16.07
N GLY A 117 -12.13 -4.58 -15.11
CA GLY A 117 -13.29 -4.51 -14.22
C GLY A 117 -13.32 -3.22 -13.39
N ALA A 118 -12.18 -2.77 -12.88
CA ALA A 118 -12.07 -1.52 -12.12
C ALA A 118 -12.32 -0.27 -12.97
N GLY A 119 -11.97 -0.32 -14.27
CA GLY A 119 -12.30 0.71 -15.25
C GLY A 119 -13.78 0.71 -15.64
N MET A 120 -14.40 -0.46 -15.80
CA MET A 120 -15.83 -0.59 -16.13
C MET A 120 -16.76 -0.15 -14.99
N GLN A 121 -16.33 -0.28 -13.73
CA GLN A 121 -17.04 0.27 -12.58
C GLN A 121 -17.12 1.81 -12.60
N ALA A 122 -16.40 2.49 -13.49
CA ALA A 122 -16.42 3.95 -13.62
C ALA A 122 -17.70 4.50 -14.27
N ASP A 123 -18.50 3.67 -14.96
CA ASP A 123 -19.67 4.11 -15.72
C ASP A 123 -21.01 3.67 -15.06
N GLY A 124 -21.31 4.24 -13.89
CA GLY A 124 -22.69 4.51 -13.51
C GLY A 124 -23.17 5.81 -14.20
N PRO A 125 -24.44 5.94 -14.61
CA PRO A 125 -24.88 7.03 -15.48
C PRO A 125 -24.65 8.39 -14.81
N GLN A 126 -23.71 9.20 -15.34
CA GLN A 126 -23.67 10.67 -15.21
C GLN A 126 -23.64 11.28 -13.78
N SER A 127 -23.20 10.57 -12.72
CA SER A 127 -23.50 11.01 -11.34
C SER A 127 -22.45 11.87 -10.63
N SER A 128 -21.15 11.73 -10.94
CA SER A 128 -20.10 12.34 -10.08
C SER A 128 -19.54 13.68 -10.56
N GLY A 129 -19.73 14.05 -11.85
CA GLY A 129 -19.14 15.25 -12.43
C GLY A 129 -17.60 15.23 -12.53
N TYR A 130 -16.96 14.10 -12.25
CA TYR A 130 -15.52 13.90 -12.30
C TYR A 130 -15.08 13.24 -13.62
N PRO A 131 -13.81 13.42 -14.03
CA PRO A 131 -13.23 12.63 -15.11
C PRO A 131 -13.35 11.13 -14.82
N PRO A 132 -13.48 10.29 -15.87
CA PRO A 132 -13.43 8.85 -15.71
C PRO A 132 -12.16 8.40 -14.98
N ARG A 133 -12.27 7.28 -14.28
CA ARG A 133 -11.12 6.61 -13.68
C ARG A 133 -10.14 6.19 -14.78
N GLU A 134 -8.88 6.54 -14.61
CA GLU A 134 -7.80 6.14 -15.52
C GLU A 134 -7.19 4.84 -15.01
N VAL A 135 -7.04 3.87 -15.89
CA VAL A 135 -6.49 2.55 -15.56
C VAL A 135 -5.35 2.22 -16.51
N GLU A 136 -4.22 1.81 -15.94
CA GLU A 136 -3.00 1.53 -16.68
C GLU A 136 -2.32 0.24 -16.18
N LEU A 137 -1.71 -0.48 -17.11
CA LEU A 137 -0.77 -1.56 -16.82
C LEU A 137 0.65 -1.02 -16.97
N LEU A 138 1.46 -1.17 -15.92
CA LEU A 138 2.84 -0.71 -15.87
C LEU A 138 3.78 -1.89 -15.61
N GLU A 139 5.03 -1.77 -16.02
CA GLU A 139 6.08 -2.73 -15.69
C GLU A 139 7.06 -2.08 -14.70
N LEU A 140 7.20 -2.63 -13.50
CA LEU A 140 8.16 -2.15 -12.50
C LEU A 140 9.39 -3.07 -12.42
N PRO A 141 10.61 -2.51 -12.45
CA PRO A 141 11.82 -3.29 -12.28
C PRO A 141 11.78 -4.16 -11.02
N GLU A 142 12.21 -5.42 -11.14
CA GLU A 142 12.28 -6.43 -10.06
C GLU A 142 10.94 -6.90 -9.47
N VAL A 143 9.83 -6.26 -9.81
CA VAL A 143 8.47 -6.61 -9.38
C VAL A 143 7.70 -7.30 -10.50
N GLY A 144 7.82 -6.79 -11.73
CA GLY A 144 7.05 -7.24 -12.88
C GLY A 144 5.84 -6.34 -13.16
N PRO A 145 4.78 -6.86 -13.79
CA PRO A 145 3.60 -6.10 -14.15
C PRO A 145 2.79 -5.69 -12.91
N VAL A 146 2.33 -4.44 -12.90
CA VAL A 146 1.49 -3.84 -11.86
C VAL A 146 0.36 -3.03 -12.48
N GLY A 147 -0.76 -2.93 -11.77
CA GLY A 147 -1.87 -2.08 -12.19
C GLY A 147 -1.83 -0.73 -11.52
N ARG A 148 -2.20 0.32 -12.22
CA ARG A 148 -2.36 1.68 -11.70
C ARG A 148 -3.77 2.15 -11.98
N ILE A 149 -4.41 2.72 -10.97
CA ILE A 149 -5.77 3.25 -11.06
C ILE A 149 -5.76 4.66 -10.46
N ALA A 150 -6.08 5.66 -11.26
CA ALA A 150 -6.20 7.05 -10.83
C ALA A 150 -7.66 7.51 -10.88
N SER A 151 -8.12 8.19 -9.84
CA SER A 151 -9.47 8.76 -9.78
C SER A 151 -9.52 10.04 -8.94
N ILE A 152 -10.60 10.81 -9.13
CA ILE A 152 -11.01 11.87 -8.21
C ILE A 152 -12.38 11.48 -7.67
N GLU A 153 -12.50 11.41 -6.35
CA GLU A 153 -13.72 10.98 -5.67
C GLU A 153 -14.02 11.92 -4.50
N ASP A 154 -15.31 12.11 -4.22
CA ASP A 154 -15.73 12.79 -3.00
C ASP A 154 -15.73 11.77 -1.86
N ILE A 155 -14.76 11.93 -0.95
CA ILE A 155 -14.66 11.10 0.23
C ILE A 155 -15.43 11.79 1.36
N ASP A 156 -16.38 11.07 1.96
CA ASP A 156 -17.08 11.59 3.14
C ASP A 156 -16.11 11.70 4.32
N TYR A 157 -15.92 12.92 4.81
CA TYR A 157 -15.24 13.20 6.07
C TYR A 157 -16.28 13.70 7.07
N LYS A 158 -16.97 12.76 7.71
CA LYS A 158 -17.98 13.02 8.77
C LYS A 158 -19.17 13.86 8.27
N GLY A 159 -19.76 13.44 7.15
CA GLY A 159 -20.90 14.14 6.54
C GLY A 159 -20.50 15.34 5.68
N THR A 160 -19.21 15.62 5.53
CA THR A 160 -18.70 16.64 4.60
C THR A 160 -17.94 15.94 3.48
N PRO A 161 -18.46 15.94 2.23
CA PRO A 161 -17.72 15.43 1.10
C PRO A 161 -16.47 16.29 0.86
N VAL A 162 -15.30 15.65 0.79
CA VAL A 162 -14.04 16.30 0.43
C VAL A 162 -13.53 15.66 -0.85
N ARG A 163 -13.44 16.48 -1.89
CA ARG A 163 -12.85 16.08 -3.15
C ARG A 163 -11.41 15.64 -2.93
N THR A 164 -11.11 14.42 -3.34
CA THR A 164 -9.84 13.77 -3.08
C THR A 164 -9.33 13.11 -4.35
N ALA A 165 -8.07 13.36 -4.71
CA ALA A 165 -7.39 12.62 -5.76
C ALA A 165 -6.82 11.32 -5.17
N LEU A 166 -7.06 10.19 -5.83
CA LEU A 166 -6.62 8.87 -5.42
C LEU A 166 -5.74 8.22 -6.50
N LEU A 167 -4.72 7.50 -6.04
CA LEU A 167 -3.90 6.64 -6.87
C LEU A 167 -3.74 5.29 -6.18
N HIS A 168 -4.22 4.23 -6.81
CA HIS A 168 -4.03 2.86 -6.37
C HIS A 168 -3.03 2.15 -7.28
N THR A 169 -1.98 1.59 -6.69
CA THR A 169 -1.07 0.68 -7.39
C THR A 169 -1.26 -0.74 -6.88
N LEU A 170 -1.64 -1.66 -7.77
CA LEU A 170 -1.93 -3.06 -7.49
C LEU A 170 -0.71 -3.91 -7.84
N PHE A 171 -0.14 -4.57 -6.84
CA PHE A 171 1.01 -5.45 -6.97
C PHE A 171 0.56 -6.91 -6.85
N PRO A 172 0.63 -7.73 -7.91
CA PRO A 172 0.38 -9.15 -7.79
C PRO A 172 1.31 -9.78 -6.76
N ILE A 173 0.76 -10.48 -5.77
CA ILE A 173 1.59 -11.15 -4.77
C ILE A 173 2.15 -12.45 -5.37
N PRO A 174 3.48 -12.66 -5.41
CA PRO A 174 4.07 -13.83 -6.04
C PRO A 174 3.50 -15.15 -5.49
N GLY A 175 2.98 -15.98 -6.40
CA GLY A 175 2.42 -17.29 -6.07
C GLY A 175 1.07 -17.27 -5.35
N ARG A 176 0.37 -16.13 -5.30
CA ARG A 176 -0.93 -15.98 -4.63
C ARG A 176 -1.98 -15.35 -5.55
N ARG A 177 -3.26 -15.61 -5.24
CA ARG A 177 -4.43 -14.96 -5.86
C ARG A 177 -4.83 -13.71 -5.07
N GLU A 178 -3.84 -12.87 -4.78
CA GLU A 178 -3.99 -11.69 -3.93
C GLU A 178 -3.16 -10.54 -4.51
N TYR A 179 -3.63 -9.32 -4.30
CA TYR A 179 -2.87 -8.11 -4.58
C TYR A 179 -2.45 -7.42 -3.28
N LEU A 180 -1.26 -6.85 -3.28
CA LEU A 180 -0.90 -5.81 -2.34
C LEU A 180 -1.25 -4.48 -2.99
N VAL A 181 -2.15 -3.71 -2.38
CA VAL A 181 -2.61 -2.43 -2.93
C VAL A 181 -1.99 -1.30 -2.14
N VAL A 182 -1.21 -0.46 -2.81
CA VAL A 182 -0.74 0.82 -2.27
C VAL A 182 -1.75 1.88 -2.69
N SER A 183 -2.56 2.32 -1.74
CA SER A 183 -3.60 3.32 -1.94
C SER A 183 -3.13 4.66 -1.40
N SER A 184 -2.82 5.60 -2.29
CA SER A 184 -2.43 6.96 -1.94
C SER A 184 -3.54 7.95 -2.25
N SER A 185 -3.67 8.99 -1.42
CA SER A 185 -4.68 10.02 -1.62
C SER A 185 -4.24 11.39 -1.13
N THR A 186 -4.79 12.43 -1.74
CA THR A 186 -4.62 13.82 -1.31
C THR A 186 -5.90 14.65 -1.53
N PRO A 187 -6.30 15.49 -0.57
CA PRO A 187 -7.36 16.48 -0.78
C PRO A 187 -6.87 17.69 -1.61
N ASN A 188 -5.56 17.80 -1.90
CA ASN A 188 -4.99 18.87 -2.71
C ASN A 188 -5.16 18.59 -4.20
N VAL A 189 -6.41 18.52 -4.67
CA VAL A 189 -6.77 18.09 -6.04
C VAL A 189 -6.17 18.98 -7.12
N GLU A 190 -6.00 20.28 -6.85
CA GLU A 190 -5.33 21.23 -7.76
C GLU A 190 -3.84 20.89 -7.99
N LEU A 191 -3.26 20.04 -7.13
CA LEU A 191 -1.88 19.56 -7.22
C LEU A 191 -1.82 18.05 -7.49
N LYS A 192 -2.90 17.46 -8.03
CA LYS A 192 -3.02 16.00 -8.18
C LYS A 192 -1.84 15.40 -8.96
N ASP A 193 -1.38 16.05 -10.02
CA ASP A 193 -0.36 15.49 -10.90
C ASP A 193 1.00 15.43 -10.18
N GLN A 194 1.33 16.48 -9.42
CA GLN A 194 2.53 16.52 -8.59
C GLN A 194 2.47 15.48 -7.46
N PHE A 195 1.31 15.28 -6.86
CA PHE A 195 1.14 14.22 -5.85
C PHE A 195 1.18 12.83 -6.47
N PHE A 196 0.64 12.63 -7.68
CA PHE A 196 0.71 11.35 -8.38
C PHE A 196 2.15 10.96 -8.71
N GLU A 197 3.01 11.91 -9.11
CA GLU A 197 4.45 11.65 -9.25
C GLU A 197 5.08 11.16 -7.94
N VAL A 198 4.72 11.77 -6.81
CA VAL A 198 5.21 11.33 -5.49
C VAL A 198 4.66 9.94 -5.13
N PHE A 199 3.39 9.66 -5.45
CA PHE A 199 2.75 8.38 -5.18
C PHE A 199 3.34 7.26 -6.03
N ASP A 200 3.61 7.51 -7.31
CA ASP A 200 4.30 6.59 -8.21
C ASP A 200 5.74 6.35 -7.74
N ALA A 201 6.45 7.39 -7.28
CA ALA A 201 7.77 7.24 -6.70
C ALA A 201 7.76 6.37 -5.42
N ILE A 202 6.74 6.53 -4.55
CA ILE A 202 6.55 5.67 -3.37
C ILE A 202 6.30 4.23 -3.82
N ALA A 203 5.29 4.00 -4.67
CA ALA A 203 4.92 2.69 -5.15
C ALA A 203 6.06 1.97 -5.87
N GLY A 204 6.85 2.70 -6.67
CA GLY A 204 8.04 2.18 -7.37
C GLY A 204 9.16 1.67 -6.46
N THR A 205 9.16 2.03 -5.16
CA THR A 205 10.11 1.49 -4.18
C THR A 205 9.70 0.13 -3.63
N LEU A 206 8.50 -0.35 -3.95
CA LEU A 206 8.00 -1.61 -3.42
C LEU A 206 8.87 -2.78 -3.89
N ARG A 207 9.24 -3.65 -2.96
CA ARG A 207 9.94 -4.91 -3.26
C ARG A 207 9.40 -6.03 -2.39
N PHE A 208 9.15 -7.19 -2.99
CA PHE A 208 8.87 -8.42 -2.24
C PHE A 208 10.18 -9.01 -1.70
N VAL A 209 10.17 -9.43 -0.44
CA VAL A 209 11.31 -10.05 0.24
C VAL A 209 11.09 -11.56 0.25
N LYS A 210 12.01 -12.30 -0.36
CA LYS A 210 12.03 -13.76 -0.22
C LYS A 210 12.38 -14.10 1.22
N VAL A 211 11.51 -14.84 1.91
CA VAL A 211 11.90 -15.50 3.16
C VAL A 211 12.89 -16.59 2.78
N GLN A 212 14.16 -16.41 3.14
CA GLN A 212 15.07 -17.55 3.12
C GLN A 212 14.62 -18.50 4.21
N SER A 213 14.08 -19.65 3.84
CA SER A 213 13.95 -20.76 4.78
C SER A 213 15.38 -21.09 5.24
N LYS A 214 15.68 -20.79 6.50
CA LYS A 214 16.93 -21.23 7.12
C LYS A 214 16.86 -22.76 7.13
N GLY A 215 17.50 -23.39 6.15
CA GLY A 215 17.54 -24.84 6.03
C GLY A 215 18.04 -25.41 7.35
N THR A 216 17.21 -26.21 8.00
CA THR A 216 17.66 -27.15 9.02
C THR A 216 18.70 -28.02 8.32
N ALA A 217 19.98 -27.80 8.62
CA ALA A 217 21.03 -28.70 8.19
C ALA A 217 20.68 -30.09 8.72
N ALA A 218 20.37 -31.01 7.82
CA ALA A 218 20.23 -32.42 8.15
C ALA A 218 21.59 -32.89 8.70
N PRO A 219 21.63 -33.61 9.83
CA PRO A 219 22.88 -34.19 10.32
C PRO A 219 23.39 -35.17 9.26
N ALA A 220 24.66 -35.02 8.89
CA ALA A 220 25.34 -35.91 7.96
C ALA A 220 25.24 -37.36 8.47
N ALA A 221 24.56 -38.21 7.71
CA ALA A 221 24.58 -39.65 7.92
C ALA A 221 26.02 -40.13 7.71
N GLN A 222 26.66 -40.59 8.78
CA GLN A 222 27.88 -41.36 8.70
C GLN A 222 27.56 -42.66 7.95
N GLY A 223 28.12 -42.81 6.75
CA GLY A 223 28.05 -44.04 5.98
C GLY A 223 28.79 -45.19 6.70
N PRO A 224 28.35 -46.44 6.52
CA PRO A 224 28.94 -47.58 7.21
C PRO A 224 30.39 -47.79 6.78
N GLN A 225 31.29 -47.92 7.76
CA GLN A 225 32.66 -48.40 7.53
C GLN A 225 32.60 -49.81 6.92
N GLY A 226 33.00 -49.91 5.66
CA GLY A 226 33.29 -51.17 5.01
C GLY A 226 34.46 -51.86 5.70
N MET A 227 34.20 -53.07 6.18
CA MET A 227 35.21 -54.09 6.41
C MET A 227 35.88 -54.42 5.07
N ASP A 228 37.18 -54.19 4.97
CA ASP A 228 38.07 -54.89 4.05
C ASP A 228 39.43 -55.05 4.75
N GLU A 229 39.69 -56.21 5.34
CA GLU A 229 41.06 -56.67 5.52
C GLU A 229 41.09 -58.19 5.40
N ASN A 230 41.60 -58.65 4.26
CA ASN A 230 41.96 -60.03 4.01
C ASN A 230 43.37 -60.03 3.43
N GLY A 231 44.33 -60.65 4.11
CA GLY A 231 45.65 -60.96 3.54
C GLY A 231 46.83 -60.90 4.50
N LYS A 232 47.00 -61.92 5.37
CA LYS A 232 48.05 -62.95 5.21
C LYS A 232 47.90 -64.04 6.27
#